data_AF-A0A6A7LX22-F1
#
_entry.id   AF-A0A6A7LX22-F1
#
_cell.length_a   1.000
_cell.length_b   1.000
_cell.length_c   1.000
_cell.angle_alpha   90.00
_cell.angle_beta   90.00
_cell.angle_gamma   90.00
#
_symmetry.space_group_name_H-M   'P 1'
#
loop_
_entity.id
_entity.type
_entity.pdbx_description
1 polymer ?
#
loop_
_entity_poly.entity_id
_entity_poly.type
_entity_poly.pdbx_seq_one_letter_code
_entity_poly.pdbx_strand_id
1 'polypeptide(L)'
;MGVDPREIARLNDLFRQTFIGGKVMMTQGVASLSEETRAKVFDAVRTFTPFTEDNDPYNEHDFGLFEVEGTLFFFKLDYYDNTLEYGSENPADPTVTTRVLTIMLASEY
;
A
#
# COMPACT_ATOMS: atom_id res chain seq x y z
N MET A 1 3.77 -24.94 6.90
CA MET A 1 4.58 -23.77 7.31
C MET A 1 3.81 -22.55 6.85
N GLY A 2 3.36 -21.71 7.76
CA GLY A 2 2.65 -20.47 7.41
C GLY A 2 3.63 -19.45 6.85
N VAL A 3 3.12 -18.52 6.05
CA VAL A 3 3.85 -17.34 5.59
C VAL A 3 4.17 -16.47 6.82
N ASP A 4 5.40 -15.96 6.95
CA ASP A 4 5.79 -15.09 8.08
C ASP A 4 5.34 -13.64 7.81
N PRO A 5 4.39 -13.08 8.60
CA PRO A 5 3.90 -11.72 8.39
C PRO A 5 5.00 -10.67 8.44
N ARG A 6 6.09 -10.92 9.18
CA ARG A 6 7.21 -9.98 9.29
C ARG A 6 7.96 -9.83 7.97
N GLU A 7 8.03 -10.89 7.17
CA GLU A 7 8.65 -10.80 5.85
C GLU A 7 7.74 -10.08 4.86
N ILE A 8 6.42 -10.28 4.98
CA ILE A 8 5.43 -9.53 4.21
C ILE A 8 5.55 -8.04 4.54
N ALA A 9 5.53 -7.66 5.83
CA ALA A 9 5.71 -6.29 6.29
C ALA A 9 7.03 -5.67 5.81
N ARG A 10 8.14 -6.40 5.90
CA ARG A 10 9.44 -5.93 5.40
C ARG A 10 9.40 -5.60 3.90
N LEU A 11 8.77 -6.45 3.10
CA LEU A 11 8.63 -6.25 1.66
C LEU A 11 7.65 -5.12 1.33
N ASN A 12 6.58 -4.99 2.09
CA ASN A 12 5.59 -3.91 1.97
C ASN A 12 6.19 -2.56 2.33
N ASP A 13 6.94 -2.48 3.41
CA ASP A 13 7.70 -1.30 3.82
C ASP A 13 8.71 -0.90 2.75
N LEU A 14 9.50 -1.85 2.24
CA LEU A 14 10.43 -1.56 1.14
C LEU A 14 9.71 -0.97 -0.07
N PHE A 15 8.58 -1.57 -0.46
CA PHE A 15 7.85 -1.10 -1.63
C PHE A 15 7.17 0.25 -1.40
N ARG A 16 6.43 0.46 -0.32
CA ARG A 16 5.74 1.75 -0.06
C ARG A 16 6.72 2.90 0.20
N GLN A 17 7.89 2.62 0.76
CA GLN A 17 8.90 3.64 1.04
C GLN A 17 9.69 4.04 -0.20
N THR A 18 9.84 3.16 -1.19
CA THR A 18 10.69 3.39 -2.38
C THR A 18 9.90 3.54 -3.68
N PHE A 19 8.72 2.93 -3.75
CA PHE A 19 7.91 2.66 -4.95
C PHE A 19 8.61 1.80 -6.01
N ILE A 20 9.57 0.96 -5.59
CA ILE A 20 10.34 0.07 -6.47
C ILE A 20 9.87 -1.38 -6.30
N GLY A 21 9.80 -2.14 -7.41
CA GLY A 21 9.54 -3.59 -7.38
C GLY A 21 8.06 -3.98 -7.38
N GLY A 22 7.15 -3.03 -7.56
CA GLY A 22 5.72 -3.26 -7.66
C GLY A 22 5.02 -2.26 -8.59
N LYS A 23 3.70 -2.20 -8.52
CA LYS A 23 2.86 -1.27 -9.28
C LYS A 23 2.20 -0.26 -8.36
N VAL A 24 2.33 1.02 -8.65
CA VAL A 24 1.65 2.08 -7.91
C VAL A 24 0.47 2.57 -8.73
N MET A 25 -0.71 2.47 -8.14
CA MET A 25 -1.99 2.87 -8.68
C MET A 25 -2.56 4.01 -7.84
N MET A 26 -3.35 4.87 -8.46
CA MET A 26 -4.11 5.89 -7.75
C MET A 26 -5.49 6.01 -8.38
N THR A 27 -6.50 6.30 -7.57
CA THR A 27 -7.86 6.56 -8.08
C THR A 27 -7.94 7.90 -8.79
N GLN A 28 -9.05 8.12 -9.49
CA GLN A 28 -9.30 9.38 -10.18
C GLN A 28 -9.36 10.56 -9.21
N GLY A 29 -9.87 10.38 -7.99
CA GLY A 29 -9.88 11.40 -6.95
C GLY A 29 -8.47 11.90 -6.62
N VAL A 30 -7.52 10.99 -6.38
CA VAL A 30 -6.11 11.32 -6.12
C VAL A 30 -5.42 11.90 -7.37
N ALA A 31 -5.72 11.35 -8.55
CA ALA A 31 -5.13 11.84 -9.81
C ALA A 31 -5.54 13.28 -10.16
N SER A 32 -6.72 13.71 -9.70
CA SER A 32 -7.29 15.04 -9.96
C SER A 32 -6.80 16.13 -9.01
N LEU A 33 -6.01 15.77 -7.99
CA LEU A 33 -5.43 16.71 -7.05
C LEU A 33 -4.35 17.59 -7.70
N SER A 34 -4.03 18.69 -7.03
CA SER A 34 -2.84 19.47 -7.36
C SER A 34 -1.57 18.62 -7.24
N GLU A 35 -0.53 18.96 -8.00
CA GLU A 35 0.75 18.26 -7.92
C GLU A 35 1.36 18.35 -6.51
N GLU A 36 1.22 19.50 -5.84
CA GLU A 36 1.68 19.71 -4.47
C GLU A 36 0.97 18.80 -3.47
N THR A 37 -0.37 18.76 -3.50
CA THR A 37 -1.15 17.89 -2.61
C THR A 37 -0.84 16.42 -2.90
N ARG A 38 -0.72 16.03 -4.17
CA ARG A 38 -0.34 14.66 -4.54
C ARG A 38 1.05 14.30 -4.02
N ALA A 39 2.03 15.21 -4.10
CA ALA A 39 3.35 14.97 -3.53
C ALA A 39 3.29 14.72 -2.01
N LYS A 40 2.48 15.49 -1.27
CA LYS A 40 2.24 15.30 0.18
C LYS A 40 1.59 13.95 0.48
N VAL A 41 0.62 13.52 -0.34
CA VAL A 41 -0.03 12.21 -0.21
C VAL A 41 0.99 11.07 -0.40
N PHE A 42 1.84 11.15 -1.43
CA PHE A 42 2.87 10.13 -1.66
C PHE A 42 3.95 10.12 -0.57
N ASP A 43 4.33 11.29 -0.04
CA ASP A 43 5.24 11.39 1.10
C ASP A 43 4.63 10.74 2.36
N ALA A 44 3.36 11.02 2.65
CA ALA A 44 2.64 10.42 3.76
C ALA A 44 2.61 8.88 3.68
N VAL A 45 2.44 8.30 2.49
CA VAL A 45 2.52 6.84 2.29
C VAL A 45 3.93 6.30 2.58
N ARG A 46 4.98 7.00 2.12
CA ARG A 46 6.37 6.61 2.39
C ARG A 46 6.69 6.64 3.89
N THR A 47 6.22 7.66 4.59
CA THR A 47 6.55 7.89 6.00
C THR A 47 5.52 7.33 6.98
N PHE A 48 4.48 6.64 6.50
CA PHE A 48 3.46 6.08 7.39
C PHE A 48 4.08 5.08 8.38
N THR A 49 3.83 5.29 9.66
CA THR A 49 4.22 4.43 10.79
C THR A 49 3.10 4.13 11.78
N PRO A 50 1.91 4.78 11.76
CA PRO A 50 0.77 4.40 12.62
C PRO A 50 0.12 3.07 12.25
N PHE A 51 0.86 1.96 12.31
CA PHE A 51 0.30 0.61 12.27
C PHE A 51 -0.14 0.22 13.69
N THR A 52 -1.43 -0.05 13.85
CA THR A 52 -2.11 -0.46 15.08
C THR A 52 -2.94 -1.72 14.81
N GLU A 53 -3.43 -2.36 15.86
CA GLU A 53 -4.28 -3.56 15.72
C GLU A 53 -5.57 -3.29 14.90
N ASP A 54 -6.03 -2.03 14.86
CA ASP A 54 -7.26 -1.66 14.14
C ASP A 54 -7.06 -1.60 12.62
N ASN A 55 -5.89 -1.15 12.15
CA ASN A 55 -5.61 -0.96 10.72
C ASN A 55 -4.60 -1.98 10.16
N ASP A 56 -3.94 -2.76 11.00
CA ASP A 56 -2.97 -3.78 10.61
C ASP A 56 -3.11 -5.06 11.46
N PRO A 57 -4.30 -5.73 11.43
CA PRO A 57 -4.56 -6.91 12.25
C PRO A 57 -3.66 -8.11 11.92
N TYR A 58 -3.06 -8.12 10.72
CA TYR A 58 -2.19 -9.18 10.26
C TYR A 58 -0.69 -8.87 10.45
N ASN A 59 -0.33 -7.66 10.90
CA ASN A 59 1.04 -7.17 11.01
C ASN A 59 1.81 -7.26 9.67
N GLU A 60 1.11 -6.98 8.57
CA GLU A 60 1.65 -7.03 7.21
C GLU A 60 2.00 -5.64 6.69
N HIS A 61 1.62 -4.56 7.39
CA HIS A 61 1.84 -3.18 6.95
C HIS A 61 1.22 -2.91 5.56
N ASP A 62 0.09 -3.56 5.27
CA ASP A 62 -0.54 -3.57 3.96
C ASP A 62 -1.62 -2.50 3.80
N PHE A 63 -2.03 -1.84 4.87
CA PHE A 63 -3.06 -0.80 4.87
C PHE A 63 -2.70 0.37 5.78
N GLY A 64 -3.11 1.57 5.38
CA GLY A 64 -2.97 2.76 6.23
C GLY A 64 -3.95 3.86 5.86
N LEU A 65 -4.61 4.44 6.87
CA LEU A 65 -5.51 5.59 6.77
C LEU A 65 -4.79 6.82 7.32
N PHE A 66 -4.77 7.91 6.57
CA PHE A 66 -4.06 9.14 6.94
C PHE A 66 -4.76 10.38 6.38
N GLU A 67 -4.41 11.54 6.93
CA GLU A 67 -4.99 12.83 6.54
C GLU A 67 -3.93 13.73 5.89
N VAL A 68 -4.29 14.37 4.78
CA VAL A 68 -3.51 15.43 4.15
C VAL A 68 -4.45 16.60 3.88
N GLU A 69 -4.11 17.78 4.41
CA GLU A 69 -4.86 19.02 4.17
C GLU A 69 -6.36 18.92 4.53
N GLY A 70 -6.72 18.23 5.63
CA GLY A 70 -8.11 18.06 6.03
C GLY A 70 -8.88 16.98 5.26
N THR A 71 -8.21 16.29 4.32
CA THR A 71 -8.81 15.23 3.50
C THR A 71 -8.25 13.87 3.90
N LEU A 72 -9.14 12.90 4.09
CA LEU A 72 -8.75 11.53 4.43
C LEU A 72 -8.42 10.73 3.17
N PHE A 73 -7.30 10.03 3.25
CA PHE A 73 -6.78 9.12 2.24
C PHE A 73 -6.47 7.78 2.89
N PHE A 74 -6.45 6.73 2.09
CA PHE A 74 -5.79 5.50 2.50
C PHE A 74 -4.96 4.92 1.37
N PHE A 75 -4.02 4.08 1.76
CA PHE A 75 -3.34 3.18 0.84
C PHE A 75 -3.64 1.73 1.22
N LYS A 76 -3.60 0.85 0.23
CA LYS A 76 -3.56 -0.59 0.45
C LYS A 76 -2.54 -1.27 -0.47
N LEU A 77 -2.01 -2.40 -0.05
CA LEU A 77 -1.14 -3.28 -0.79
C LEU A 77 -1.84 -4.60 -1.07
N ASP A 78 -2.14 -4.85 -2.34
CA ASP A 78 -2.71 -6.11 -2.80
C ASP A 78 -1.60 -7.02 -3.35
N TYR A 79 -1.70 -8.33 -3.11
CA TYR A 79 -0.74 -9.34 -3.56
C TYR A 79 -1.32 -10.18 -4.69
N TYR A 80 -0.81 -9.98 -5.90
CA TYR A 80 -1.22 -10.75 -7.07
C TYR A 80 -0.13 -11.74 -7.48
N ASP A 81 -0.53 -12.78 -8.21
CA ASP A 81 0.40 -13.54 -9.03
C ASP A 81 1.08 -12.65 -10.09
N ASN A 82 2.08 -13.20 -10.78
CA ASN A 82 2.81 -12.46 -11.82
C ASN A 82 1.96 -12.14 -13.06
N THR A 83 0.79 -12.75 -13.20
CA THR A 83 -0.17 -12.48 -14.28
C THR A 83 -1.19 -11.41 -13.93
N LEU A 84 -1.26 -10.98 -12.66
CA LEU A 84 -2.29 -10.06 -12.13
C LEU A 84 -3.73 -10.58 -12.26
N GLU A 85 -3.91 -11.90 -12.34
CA GLU A 85 -5.24 -12.50 -12.50
C GLU A 85 -5.80 -13.01 -11.17
N TYR A 86 -4.93 -13.56 -10.32
CA TYR A 86 -5.30 -14.13 -9.03
C TYR A 86 -4.42 -13.60 -7.89
N GLY A 87 -4.80 -13.91 -6.65
CA GLY A 87 -3.97 -13.64 -5.49
C GLY A 87 -2.72 -14.50 -5.49
N SER A 88 -1.59 -13.95 -5.03
CA SER A 88 -0.33 -14.71 -4.95
C SER A 88 -0.44 -15.84 -3.93
N GLU A 89 0.13 -17.00 -4.25
CA GLU A 89 0.18 -18.16 -3.33
C GLU A 89 1.09 -17.93 -2.12
N ASN A 90 2.06 -17.03 -2.23
CA ASN A 90 3.00 -16.73 -1.16
C ASN A 90 3.43 -15.25 -1.17
N PRO A 91 2.69 -14.36 -0.49
CA PRO A 91 3.05 -12.94 -0.40
C PRO A 91 4.46 -12.65 0.11
N ALA A 92 5.07 -13.55 0.89
CA ALA A 92 6.45 -13.37 1.37
C ALA A 92 7.53 -13.71 0.32
N ASP A 93 7.15 -14.19 -0.87
CA ASP A 93 8.10 -14.51 -1.95
C ASP A 93 7.94 -13.53 -3.12
N PRO A 94 8.86 -12.55 -3.27
CA PRO A 94 8.78 -11.55 -4.32
C PRO A 94 8.99 -12.11 -5.74
N THR A 95 9.39 -13.38 -5.89
CA THR A 95 9.54 -14.01 -7.21
C THR A 95 8.22 -14.52 -7.79
N VAL A 96 7.21 -14.74 -6.93
CA VAL A 96 5.86 -15.20 -7.32
C VAL A 96 4.75 -14.20 -6.97
N THR A 97 5.10 -13.07 -6.34
CA THR A 97 4.17 -12.01 -5.98
C THR A 97 4.46 -10.70 -6.71
N THR A 98 3.45 -10.18 -7.40
CA THR A 98 3.40 -8.76 -7.81
C THR A 98 2.61 -7.96 -6.78
N ARG A 99 3.28 -7.01 -6.12
CA ARG A 99 2.64 -6.07 -5.18
C ARG A 99 2.03 -4.89 -5.90
N VAL A 100 0.79 -4.56 -5.57
CA VAL A 100 0.08 -3.40 -6.11
C VAL A 100 -0.30 -2.47 -4.96
N LEU A 101 0.34 -1.30 -4.92
CA LEU A 101 0.01 -0.22 -4.00
C LEU A 101 -1.09 0.62 -4.63
N THR A 102 -2.25 0.74 -3.99
CA THR A 102 -3.32 1.63 -4.45
C THR A 102 -3.52 2.74 -3.43
N ILE A 103 -3.46 4.00 -3.89
CA ILE A 103 -3.70 5.20 -3.08
C ILE A 103 -5.04 5.81 -3.50
N MET A 104 -5.92 6.09 -2.54
CA MET A 104 -7.26 6.64 -2.83
C MET A 104 -7.79 7.56 -1.73
N LEU A 105 -8.82 8.33 -2.06
CA LEU A 105 -9.59 9.08 -1.07
C LEU A 105 -10.39 8.11 -0.22
N ALA A 106 -10.51 8.38 1.08
CA ALA A 106 -11.35 7.57 1.96
C ALA A 106 -12.83 7.59 1.56
N SER A 107 -13.28 8.63 0.84
CA SER A 107 -14.65 8.75 0.33
C SER A 107 -14.93 7.93 -0.93
N GLU A 108 -13.92 7.33 -1.55
CA GLU A 108 -14.06 6.46 -2.73
C GLU A 108 -14.29 4.99 -2.35
N TYR A 109 -14.39 4.70 -1.06
CA TYR A 109 -14.65 3.39 -0.47
C TYR A 109 -16.00 3.43 0.28
#